data_AF-A0A8S3XZH2-F1
#
_entry.id   AF-A0A8S3XZH2-F1
#
_cell.length_a   1.000
_cell.length_b   1.000
_cell.length_c   1.000
_cell.angle_alpha   90.00
_cell.angle_beta   90.00
_cell.angle_gamma   90.00
#
_symmetry.space_group_name_H-M   'P 1'
#
loop_
_entity.id
_entity.type
_entity.pdbx_description
1 polymer ?
#
loop_
_entity_poly.entity_id
_entity_poly.type
_entity_poly.pdbx_seq_one_letter_code
_entity_poly.pdbx_strand_id
1 'polypeptide(L)'
;MMSGKDNLADAFRLAKDVDRLLEKGGFKLKKWRSNDADFLKEFEESERSSHDKLDITLDGITRALALHRNMGEDLFQYTGSQTYLLRKI
;
A
#
# COMPACT_ATOMS: atom_id res chain seq x y z
N MET A 1 5.30 -1.43 -17.53
CA MET A 1 5.65 -0.08 -17.07
C MET A 1 4.57 0.37 -16.10
N MET A 2 4.91 0.57 -14.83
CA MET A 2 3.98 1.16 -13.86
C MET A 2 3.92 2.65 -14.21
N SER A 3 2.90 3.10 -14.95
CA SER A 3 2.84 4.50 -15.38
C SER A 3 2.54 5.38 -14.18
N GLY A 4 3.56 6.08 -13.67
CA GLY A 4 3.34 7.28 -12.86
C GLY A 4 2.68 8.34 -13.73
N LYS A 5 1.80 9.15 -13.14
CA LYS A 5 1.34 10.38 -13.80
C LYS A 5 2.36 11.46 -13.48
N ASP A 6 2.90 12.10 -14.51
CA ASP A 6 3.99 13.09 -14.36
C ASP A 6 3.50 14.46 -13.87
N ASN A 7 2.21 14.58 -13.54
CA ASN A 7 1.66 15.79 -12.91
C ASN A 7 0.55 15.45 -11.90
N LEU A 8 0.45 16.32 -10.90
CA LEU A 8 -0.46 16.19 -9.77
C LEU A 8 -1.94 16.11 -10.18
N ALA A 9 -2.35 16.92 -11.16
CA ALA A 9 -3.73 16.99 -11.62
C ALA A 9 -4.20 15.68 -12.27
N ASP A 10 -3.35 15.06 -13.09
CA ASP A 10 -3.65 13.78 -13.72
C ASP A 10 -3.65 12.64 -12.70
N ALA A 11 -2.76 12.69 -11.70
CA ALA A 11 -2.75 11.73 -10.60
C ALA A 11 -4.06 11.81 -9.80
N PHE A 12 -4.53 13.02 -9.48
CA PHE A 12 -5.79 13.22 -8.76
C PHE A 12 -7.00 12.75 -9.57
N ARG A 13 -7.04 13.05 -10.88
CA ARG A 13 -8.09 12.56 -11.76
C ARG A 13 -8.13 11.04 -11.80
N LEU A 14 -6.97 10.40 -11.96
CA LEU A 14 -6.86 8.94 -11.95
C LEU A 14 -7.35 8.35 -10.62
N ALA A 15 -7.01 8.98 -9.50
CA ALA A 15 -7.47 8.55 -8.18
C ALA A 15 -9.01 8.53 -8.08
N LYS A 16 -9.67 9.59 -8.56
CA LYS A 16 -11.14 9.67 -8.61
C LYS A 16 -11.77 8.66 -9.56
N ASP A 17 -11.12 8.37 -10.68
CA ASP A 17 -11.59 7.34 -11.60
C ASP A 17 -11.49 5.94 -10.99
N VAL A 18 -10.44 5.67 -10.22
CA VAL A 18 -10.28 4.42 -9.44
C VAL A 18 -11.36 4.31 -8.36
N ASP A 19 -11.63 5.38 -7.60
CA ASP A 19 -12.72 5.40 -6.60
C ASP A 19 -14.06 5.00 -7.24
N ARG A 20 -14.43 5.65 -8.35
CA ARG A 20 -15.68 5.38 -9.07
C ARG A 20 -15.75 3.95 -9.60
N LEU A 21 -14.63 3.41 -10.08
CA LEU A 21 -14.56 2.03 -10.57
C LEU A 21 -14.81 1.02 -9.44
N LEU A 22 -14.16 1.23 -8.29
CA LEU A 22 -14.34 0.37 -7.12
C LEU A 22 -15.77 0.46 -6.58
N GLU A 23 -16.34 1.67 -6.52
CA GLU A 23 -17.72 1.88 -6.09
C GLU A 23 -18.72 1.13 -6.97
N LYS A 24 -18.52 1.14 -8.29
CA LYS A 24 -19.32 0.35 -9.23
C LYS A 24 -19.22 -1.16 -8.97
N GLY A 25 -18.09 -1.63 -8.46
CA GLY A 25 -17.88 -3.01 -8.04
C GLY A 25 -18.38 -3.33 -6.63
N GLY A 26 -18.98 -2.37 -5.91
CA GLY A 26 -19.40 -2.52 -4.51
C GLY A 26 -18.25 -2.43 -3.49
N PHE A 27 -17.07 -1.98 -3.93
CA PHE A 27 -15.91 -1.78 -3.07
C PHE A 27 -15.77 -0.30 -2.73
N LYS A 28 -15.60 0.02 -1.44
CA LYS A 28 -15.27 1.38 -1.00
C LYS A 28 -13.81 1.44 -0.59
N LEU A 29 -13.01 2.24 -1.31
CA LEU A 29 -11.64 2.51 -0.91
C LEU A 29 -11.64 3.25 0.44
N LYS A 30 -10.89 2.74 1.42
CA LYS A 30 -10.92 3.29 2.78
C LYS A 30 -9.82 4.31 3.05
N LYS A 31 -8.62 4.10 2.48
CA LYS A 31 -7.44 4.93 2.76
C LYS A 31 -6.51 5.03 1.55
N TRP A 32 -6.06 6.24 1.26
CA TRP A 32 -5.09 6.64 0.24
C TRP A 32 -3.66 6.67 0.80
N ARG A 33 -2.69 6.34 -0.05
CA ARG A 33 -1.25 6.40 0.26
C ARG A 33 -0.48 6.80 -1.01
N SER A 34 0.38 7.80 -0.91
CA SER A 34 1.24 8.27 -2.01
C SER A 34 2.59 8.77 -1.47
N ASN A 35 3.64 8.68 -2.27
CA ASN A 35 4.95 9.28 -2.00
C ASN A 35 4.97 10.79 -2.26
N ASP A 36 3.94 11.32 -2.93
CA ASP A 36 3.75 12.75 -3.12
C ASP A 36 2.86 13.31 -2.00
N ALA A 37 3.44 14.19 -1.17
CA ALA A 37 2.75 14.80 -0.04
C ALA A 37 1.67 15.80 -0.50
N ASP A 38 1.88 16.48 -1.62
CA ASP A 38 0.91 17.43 -2.17
C ASP A 38 -0.31 16.68 -2.74
N PHE A 39 -0.10 15.51 -3.33
CA PHE A 39 -1.20 14.61 -3.69
C PHE A 39 -2.01 14.14 -2.48
N LEU A 40 -1.36 13.76 -1.38
CA LEU A 40 -2.07 13.31 -0.18
C LEU A 40 -2.88 14.43 0.49
N LYS A 41 -2.45 15.69 0.36
CA LYS A 41 -3.19 16.85 0.92
C LYS A 41 -4.59 16.99 0.34
N GLU A 42 -4.83 16.49 -0.87
CA GLU A 42 -6.14 16.53 -1.54
C GLU A 42 -7.19 15.57 -0.94
N PHE A 43 -6.80 14.70 0.00
CA PHE A 43 -7.70 13.76 0.68
C PHE A 43 -7.86 14.14 2.16
N GLU A 44 -9.00 13.87 2.76
CA GLU A 44 -9.22 14.10 4.20
C GLU A 44 -8.26 13.25 5.05
N GLU A 45 -7.86 13.72 6.23
CA GLU A 45 -6.95 12.95 7.11
C GLU A 45 -7.49 11.56 7.45
N SER A 46 -8.81 11.43 7.61
CA SER A 46 -9.47 10.13 7.83
C SER A 46 -9.34 9.16 6.66
N GLU A 47 -9.13 9.69 5.46
CA GLU A 47 -8.95 8.95 4.22
C GLU A 47 -7.46 8.72 3.89
N ARG A 48 -6.53 9.13 4.75
CA ARG A 48 -5.09 8.88 4.56
C ARG A 48 -4.64 7.65 5.36
N SER A 49 -3.76 6.86 4.77
CA SER A 49 -3.13 5.73 5.48
C SER A 49 -2.10 6.23 6.48
N SER A 50 -2.28 5.87 7.76
CA SER A 50 -1.36 6.18 8.86
C SER A 50 -0.44 5.02 9.25
N HIS A 51 -0.60 3.84 8.65
CA HIS A 51 0.19 2.65 8.96
C HIS A 51 1.09 2.27 7.78
N ASP A 52 2.35 2.01 8.11
CA ASP A 52 3.38 1.65 7.13
C ASP A 52 3.47 0.15 6.87
N LYS A 53 2.95 -0.68 7.79
CA LYS A 53 3.12 -2.12 7.78
C LYS A 53 1.85 -2.82 7.27
N LEU A 54 1.89 -3.32 6.03
CA LEU A 54 0.91 -4.27 5.52
C LEU A 54 1.36 -5.67 5.92
N ASP A 55 0.77 -6.21 6.99
CA ASP A 55 1.03 -7.58 7.43
C ASP A 55 0.10 -8.53 6.67
N ILE A 56 0.56 -9.06 5.54
CA ILE A 56 -0.21 -10.03 4.75
C ILE A 56 0.00 -11.42 5.37
N THR A 57 -0.71 -11.68 6.46
CA THR A 57 -0.81 -13.02 7.05
C THR A 57 -1.98 -13.76 6.42
N LEU A 58 -1.70 -14.73 5.55
CA LEU A 58 -2.68 -15.68 5.06
C LEU A 58 -2.67 -16.89 6.00
N ASP A 59 -3.82 -17.17 6.62
CA ASP A 59 -4.03 -18.21 7.63
C ASP A 59 -3.56 -19.59 7.16
N GLY A 60 -2.37 -19.99 7.62
CA GLY A 60 -1.99 -21.39 7.74
C GLY A 60 -0.79 -21.84 6.92
N ILE A 61 -0.50 -21.25 5.74
CA ILE A 61 0.73 -21.55 4.99
C ILE A 61 1.12 -20.33 4.16
N THR A 62 1.86 -19.37 4.72
CA THR A 62 2.57 -18.39 3.89
C THR A 62 3.84 -17.96 4.60
N ARG A 63 4.99 -18.14 3.93
CA ARG A 63 6.19 -17.34 4.18
C ARG A 63 5.81 -15.90 3.84
N ALA A 64 5.13 -15.22 4.75
CA ALA A 64 4.72 -13.84 4.56
C ALA A 64 6.01 -13.03 4.53
N LEU A 65 6.41 -12.61 3.32
CA LEU A 65 7.46 -11.66 3.20
C LEU A 65 6.88 -10.35 3.73
N ALA A 66 7.23 -9.89 4.92
CA ALA A 66 6.74 -8.60 5.39
C ALA A 66 7.35 -7.53 4.48
N LEU A 67 6.52 -6.94 3.61
CA LEU A 67 6.92 -5.90 2.69
C LEU A 67 6.60 -4.55 3.33
N HIS A 68 7.64 -3.81 3.72
CA HIS A 68 7.51 -2.46 4.25
C HIS A 68 7.95 -1.47 3.16
N ARG A 69 7.25 -0.35 3.02
CA ARG A 69 7.63 0.72 2.07
C ARG A 69 8.22 1.91 2.83
N ASN A 70 9.48 2.24 2.54
CA ASN A 70 10.08 3.51 2.96
C ASN A 70 9.55 4.61 2.03
N MET A 71 8.71 5.50 2.57
CA MET A 71 8.07 6.56 1.80
C MET A 71 9.04 7.66 1.35
N GLY A 72 10.09 7.92 2.11
CA GLY A 72 11.07 8.97 1.79
C GLY A 72 12.00 8.59 0.64
N GLU A 73 12.23 7.29 0.44
CA GLU A 73 13.20 6.75 -0.53
C GLU A 73 12.53 5.98 -1.68
N ASP A 74 11.19 5.89 -1.67
CA ASP A 74 10.40 5.07 -2.58
C ASP A 74 10.92 3.62 -2.73
N LEU A 75 11.36 3.05 -1.61
CA LEU A 75 11.98 1.72 -1.58
C LEU A 75 11.09 0.70 -0.85
N PHE A 76 10.87 -0.44 -1.49
CA PHE A 76 10.29 -1.60 -0.83
C PHE A 76 11.38 -2.40 -0.10
N GLN A 77 11.19 -2.59 1.19
CA GLN A 77 12.05 -3.35 2.08
C GLN A 77 11.39 -4.67 2.44
N TYR A 78 12.17 -5.74 2.45
CA TYR A 78 11.73 -7.07 2.82
C TYR A 78 12.21 -7.42 4.24
N THR A 79 11.30 -7.85 5.11
CA THR A 79 11.64 -8.46 6.41
C THR A 79 11.18 -9.92 6.42
N GLY A 80 12.14 -10.83 6.53
CA GLY A 80 11.88 -12.26 6.65
C GLY A 80 11.84 -12.72 8.10
N SER A 81 10.76 -13.39 8.50
CA SER A 81 10.76 -14.20 9.73
C SER A 81 11.30 -15.59 9.40
N GLN A 82 12.53 -15.91 9.82
CA GLN A 82 13.02 -17.28 9.82
C GLN A 82 12.66 -17.97 11.14
N THR A 83 11.71 -18.89 11.10
CA THR A 83 11.45 -19.80 12.22
C THR A 83 12.37 -21.02 12.08
N TYR A 84 13.45 -21.08 12.85
CA TYR A 84 14.29 -22.28 12.92
C TYR A 84 13.56 -23.36 13.75
N LEU A 85 13.05 -24.41 13.07
CA LEU A 85 12.67 -25.67 13.72
C LEU A 85 13.95 -26.47 14.01
N LEU A 86 14.51 -26.32 15.21
CA LEU A 86 15.51 -27.26 15.72
C LEU A 86 14.85 -28.62 15.94
N ARG A 87 14.95 -29.53 14.97
CA ARG A 87 14.76 -30.97 15.23
C ARG A 87 15.99 -31.46 15.98
N LYS A 88 15.87 -31.73 17.29
CA LYS A 88 16.82 -32.59 17.99
C LYS A 88 16.64 -34.01 17.46
N ILE A 89 17.75 -34.57 16.96
CA ILE A 89 17.94 -36.01 16.73
C ILE A 89 18.18 -36.66 18.10
#